data_AF-A0A4S3LM73-F1
#
_entry.id   AF-A0A4S3LM73-F1
#
_cell.length_a   1.000
_cell.length_b   1.000
_cell.length_c   1.000
_cell.angle_alpha   90.00
_cell.angle_beta   90.00
_cell.angle_gamma   90.00
#
_symmetry.space_group_name_H-M   'P 1'
#
loop_
_entity.id
_entity.type
_entity.pdbx_description
1 polymer ?
#
loop_
_entity_poly.entity_id
_entity_poly.type
_entity_poly.pdbx_seq_one_letter_code
_entity_poly.pdbx_strand_id
1 'polypeptide(L)'
;MKLLKNEFEYKLWMTHDFLRLDEGLSTLFDPDLLEREILAQMPEQFPCIACIVKGLSLFEPDEAKFIYRPQIEEWSRLMSSVTT
;
A
#
# COMPACT_ATOMS: atom_id res chain seq x y z
N MET A 1 -6.30 -0.69 -6.01
CA MET A 1 -6.39 -1.16 -4.60
C MET A 1 -6.16 -2.66 -4.60
N LYS A 2 -5.51 -3.23 -3.57
CA LYS A 2 -5.24 -4.66 -3.47
C LYS A 2 -5.41 -5.14 -2.03
N LEU A 3 -6.06 -6.28 -1.81
CA LEU A 3 -6.09 -6.93 -0.50
C LEU A 3 -4.76 -7.66 -0.30
N LEU A 4 -4.01 -7.27 0.73
CA LEU A 4 -2.75 -7.87 1.13
C LEU A 4 -2.99 -8.71 2.39
N LYS A 5 -2.57 -9.98 2.35
CA LYS A 5 -2.81 -10.94 3.44
C LYS A 5 -1.59 -11.19 4.31
N ASN A 6 -0.40 -10.83 3.84
CA ASN A 6 0.87 -11.12 4.51
C ASN A 6 1.99 -10.22 3.95
N GLU A 7 3.16 -10.29 4.60
CA GLU A 7 4.36 -9.54 4.22
C GLU A 7 4.84 -9.84 2.80
N PHE A 8 4.76 -11.09 2.34
CA PHE A 8 5.20 -11.47 1.00
C PHE A 8 4.37 -10.77 -0.08
N GLU A 9 3.03 -10.79 0.05
CA GLU A 9 2.13 -10.08 -0.86
C GLU A 9 2.38 -8.57 -0.83
N TYR A 10 2.71 -8.01 0.33
CA TYR A 10 3.09 -6.61 0.48
C TYR A 10 4.38 -6.26 -0.27
N LYS A 11 5.47 -7.00 -0.06
CA LYS A 11 6.75 -6.74 -0.75
C LYS A 11 6.58 -6.80 -2.27
N LEU A 12 5.81 -7.77 -2.76
CA LEU A 12 5.51 -7.90 -4.19
C LEU A 12 4.71 -6.69 -4.71
N TRP A 13 3.67 -6.28 -3.99
CA TRP A 13 2.85 -5.12 -4.37
C TRP A 13 3.64 -3.81 -4.31
N MET A 14 4.42 -3.58 -3.25
CA MET A 14 5.22 -2.37 -3.09
C MET A 14 6.24 -2.24 -4.23
N THR A 15 6.91 -3.33 -4.58
CA THR A 15 7.95 -3.33 -5.63
C THR A 15 7.36 -3.07 -7.02
N HIS A 16 6.32 -3.82 -7.41
CA HIS A 16 5.83 -3.81 -8.79
C HIS A 16 4.69 -2.82 -9.04
N ASP A 17 3.76 -2.70 -8.10
CA ASP A 17 2.58 -1.85 -8.28
C ASP A 17 2.87 -0.39 -7.85
N PHE A 18 3.53 -0.19 -6.70
CA PHE A 18 3.79 1.15 -6.16
C PHE A 18 5.07 1.78 -6.71
N LEU A 19 6.23 1.15 -6.49
CA LEU A 19 7.52 1.65 -6.96
C LEU A 19 7.71 1.47 -8.47
N ARG A 20 6.90 0.61 -9.11
CA ARG A 20 6.96 0.33 -10.56
C ARG A 20 8.35 -0.08 -11.03
N LEU A 21 9.04 -0.85 -10.19
CA LEU A 21 10.32 -1.44 -10.53
C LEU A 21 10.06 -2.64 -11.43
N ASP A 22 10.18 -2.41 -12.74
CA ASP A 22 10.28 -3.49 -13.74
C ASP A 22 11.60 -4.25 -13.54
N GLU A 23 11.67 -5.51 -14.00
CA GLU A 23 12.82 -6.41 -13.83
C GLU A 23 14.18 -5.78 -14.23
N GLY A 24 14.19 -4.78 -15.12
CA GLY A 24 15.41 -4.07 -15.52
C GLY A 24 15.86 -2.93 -14.59
N LEU A 25 14.93 -2.25 -13.90
CA LEU A 25 15.23 -1.06 -13.08
C LEU A 25 15.66 -1.42 -11.66
N SER A 26 15.25 -2.60 -11.16
CA SER A 26 15.63 -3.10 -9.84
C SER A 26 17.14 -3.23 -9.64
N THR A 27 17.91 -3.38 -10.72
CA THR A 27 19.38 -3.49 -10.67
C THR A 27 20.10 -2.16 -10.43
N LEU A 28 19.40 -1.03 -10.56
CA LEU A 28 19.95 0.30 -10.31
C LEU A 28 19.97 0.67 -8.82
N PHE A 29 19.25 -0.08 -7.99
CA PHE A 29 19.14 0.16 -6.56
C PHE A 29 20.02 -0.81 -5.78
N ASP A 30 20.61 -0.32 -4.69
CA ASP A 30 21.20 -1.19 -3.68
C ASP A 30 20.08 -2.06 -3.07
N PRO A 31 20.15 -3.40 -3.19
CA PRO A 31 19.09 -4.30 -2.73
C PRO A 31 18.81 -4.18 -1.23
N ASP A 32 19.86 -3.98 -0.41
CA ASP A 32 19.72 -3.89 1.05
C ASP A 32 19.07 -2.57 1.45
N LEU A 33 19.41 -1.49 0.75
CA LEU A 33 18.79 -0.19 0.97
C LEU A 33 17.31 -0.20 0.56
N LEU A 34 17.01 -0.79 -0.61
CA LEU A 34 15.65 -0.91 -1.11
C LEU A 34 14.78 -1.76 -0.18
N GLU A 35 15.28 -2.90 0.29
CA GLU A 35 14.53 -3.73 1.23
C GLU A 35 14.25 -2.99 2.54
N ARG A 36 15.22 -2.24 3.08
CA ARG A 36 15.00 -1.43 4.29
C ARG A 36 13.92 -0.37 4.09
N GLU A 37 13.92 0.30 2.94
CA GLU A 37 12.91 1.31 2.63
C GLU A 37 11.51 0.69 2.47
N ILE A 38 11.41 -0.45 1.77
CA ILE A 38 10.16 -1.20 1.65
C ILE A 38 9.65 -1.61 3.04
N LEU A 39 10.53 -2.07 3.93
CA LEU A 39 10.15 -2.46 5.29
C LEU A 39 9.76 -1.26 6.17
N ALA A 40 10.37 -0.11 5.97
CA ALA A 40 10.04 1.12 6.72
C ALA A 40 8.61 1.61 6.47
N GLN A 41 8.05 1.30 5.28
CA GLN A 41 6.70 1.68 4.88
C GLN A 41 5.67 0.54 5.09
N MET A 42 6.07 -0.54 5.74
CA MET A 42 5.22 -1.73 5.90
C MET A 42 3.97 -1.40 6.72
N PRO A 43 2.79 -1.93 6.35
CA PRO A 43 1.59 -1.77 7.16
C PRO A 43 1.77 -2.41 8.54
N GLU A 44 1.11 -1.82 9.53
CA GLU A 44 1.20 -2.26 10.93
C GLU A 44 0.62 -3.67 11.15
N GLN A 45 -0.36 -4.04 10.32
CA GLN A 45 -1.06 -5.32 10.45
C GLN A 45 -1.58 -5.84 9.11
N PHE A 46 -1.69 -7.16 9.02
CA PHE A 46 -2.35 -7.87 7.93
C PHE A 46 -3.57 -8.66 8.47
N PRO A 47 -4.61 -8.89 7.65
CA PRO A 47 -4.78 -8.39 6.29
C PRO A 47 -5.17 -6.89 6.25
N CYS A 48 -4.78 -6.20 5.18
CA CYS A 48 -5.15 -4.81 4.92
C CYS A 48 -5.39 -4.58 3.42
N ILE A 49 -6.11 -3.50 3.09
CA ILE A 49 -6.29 -3.08 1.70
C ILE A 49 -5.30 -1.96 1.41
N ALA A 50 -4.38 -2.20 0.48
CA ALA A 50 -3.42 -1.23 0.01
C ALA A 50 -4.00 -0.38 -1.14
N CYS A 51 -3.75 0.93 -1.05
CA CYS A 51 -4.21 1.95 -1.99
C CYS A 51 -3.03 2.84 -2.39
N ILE A 52 -2.95 3.18 -3.67
CA ILE A 52 -2.02 4.21 -4.16
C ILE A 52 -2.84 5.49 -4.27
N VAL A 53 -2.53 6.48 -3.44
CA VAL A 53 -3.13 7.81 -3.48
C VAL A 53 -2.23 8.69 -4.33
N LYS A 54 -2.77 9.23 -5.42
CA LYS A 54 -2.03 10.11 -6.32
C LYS A 54 -1.80 11.47 -5.65
N GLY A 55 -0.58 12.01 -5.80
CA GLY A 55 -0.30 13.39 -5.42
C GLY A 55 -1.22 14.38 -6.15
N LEU A 56 -1.51 15.52 -5.53
CA LEU A 56 -2.40 16.54 -6.10
C LEU A 56 -1.74 17.31 -7.24
N SER A 57 -0.41 17.20 -7.39
CA SER A 57 0.37 17.84 -8.44
C SER A 57 1.45 16.91 -8.99
N LEU A 58 2.05 17.30 -10.12
CA LEU A 58 3.18 16.58 -10.74
C LEU A 58 4.44 16.54 -9.86
N PHE A 59 4.52 17.37 -8.83
CA PHE A 59 5.67 17.44 -7.92
C PHE A 59 5.43 16.72 -6.59
N GLU A 60 4.19 16.27 -6.34
CA GLU A 60 3.87 15.50 -5.15
C GLU A 60 3.98 14.01 -5.46
N PRO A 61 4.76 13.24 -4.67
CA PRO A 61 4.85 11.81 -4.87
C PRO A 61 3.53 11.12 -4.56
N ASP A 62 3.30 9.97 -5.20
CA ASP A 62 2.22 9.09 -4.81
C ASP A 62 2.48 8.52 -3.40
N GLU A 63 1.40 8.25 -2.66
CA GLU A 63 1.50 7.67 -1.32
C GLU A 63 0.81 6.31 -1.26
N ALA A 64 1.46 5.35 -0.60
CA ALA A 64 0.83 4.10 -0.20
C ALA A 64 0.01 4.32 1.08
N LYS A 65 -1.29 4.00 1.03
CA LYS A 65 -2.19 4.01 2.21
C LYS A 65 -2.78 2.64 2.43
N PHE A 66 -2.98 2.31 3.70
CA PHE A 66 -3.53 1.01 4.12
C PHE A 66 -4.85 1.22 4.86
N ILE A 67 -5.85 0.44 4.47
CA ILE A 67 -7.16 0.41 5.10
C ILE A 67 -7.28 -0.91 5.85
N TYR A 68 -7.60 -0.81 7.14
CA TYR A 68 -7.67 -1.96 8.03
C TYR A 68 -9.11 -2.37 8.35
N ARG A 69 -9.26 -3.59 8.89
CA ARG A 69 -10.54 -4.14 9.31
C ARG A 69 -11.36 -3.18 10.21
N PRO A 70 -10.79 -2.55 11.26
CA PRO A 70 -11.57 -1.65 12.11
C PRO A 70 -12.21 -0.48 11.34
N GLN A 71 -11.49 0.08 10.37
CA GLN A 71 -12.00 1.17 9.51
C GLN A 71 -13.14 0.67 8.61
N ILE A 72 -12.99 -0.52 8.02
CA ILE A 72 -14.05 -1.11 7.18
C ILE A 72 -15.31 -1.38 8.01
N GLU A 73 -15.15 -1.92 9.22
CA GLU A 73 -16.27 -2.18 10.13
C GLU A 73 -16.96 -0.88 10.56
N GLU A 74 -16.21 0.19 10.82
CA GLU A 74 -16.74 1.51 11.11
C GLU A 74 -17.52 2.09 9.93
N TRP A 75 -16.93 2.09 8.73
CA TRP A 75 -17.57 2.58 7.52
C TRP A 75 -18.84 1.81 7.19
N SER A 76 -18.81 0.48 7.37
CA SER A 76 -19.99 -0.37 7.20
C SER A 76 -21.12 0.03 8.15
N ARG A 77 -20.83 0.27 9.44
CA ARG A 77 -21.83 0.75 10.41
C ARG A 77 -22.41 2.11 10.00
N LEU A 78 -21.56 3.06 9.61
CA LEU A 78 -21.99 4.40 9.19
C LEU A 78 -22.88 4.34 7.94
N MET A 79 -22.47 3.59 6.91
CA MET A 79 -23.24 3.48 5.66
C MET A 79 -24.54 2.69 5.83
N SER A 80 -24.56 1.68 6.70
CA SER A 80 -25.78 0.93 7.03
C SER A 80 -26.81 1.77 7.78
N SER A 81 -26.39 2.87 8.41
CA SER A 81 -27.29 3.81 9.10
C SER A 81 -27.97 4.84 8.16
N VAL A 82 -27.57 4.89 6.88
CA VAL A 82 -28.06 5.86 5.88
C VAL A 82 -29.28 5.33 5.08
N THR A 83 -29.90 4.23 5.51
CA THR A 83 -31.24 3.84 5.03
C THR A 83 -32.31 4.44 5.95
N THR A 84 -32.79 5.65 5.64
CA THR A 84 -34.08 6.19 6.12
C THR A 84 -34.77 6.94 5.00
#